data_AF-A0A6L9GFM3-F1
#
_entry.id   AF-A0A6L9GFM3-F1
#
_cell.length_a   1.000
_cell.length_b   1.000
_cell.length_c   1.000
_cell.angle_alpha   90.00
_cell.angle_beta   90.00
_cell.angle_gamma   90.00
#
_symmetry.space_group_name_H-M   'P 1'
#
loop_
_entity.id
_entity.type
_entity.pdbx_description
1 polymer ?
#
loop_
_entity_poly.entity_id
_entity_poly.type
_entity_poly.pdbx_seq_one_letter_code
_entity_poly.pdbx_strand_id
1 'polypeptide(L)'
;LKLWDASEPAITQKLADQGLTLLFVVPWPGQGIYTKDAVSDASSFQGQNMRAYNAATERLAQLLGATPTQVEAGDIPTAFSTGRVSAMATSPSTGVTSQAWD
;
A
#
# COMPACT_ATOMS: atom_id res chain seq x y z
N LEU A 1 -19.02 -10.01 -4.12
CA LEU A 1 -17.91 -9.08 -4.44
C LEU A 1 -17.09 -9.79 -5.52
N LYS A 2 -17.22 -9.49 -6.81
CA LYS A 2 -16.80 -10.45 -7.88
C LYS A 2 -15.37 -11.01 -7.73
N LEU A 3 -14.40 -10.20 -7.33
CA LEU A 3 -13.02 -10.67 -7.09
C LEU A 3 -12.88 -11.50 -5.81
N TRP A 4 -13.66 -11.19 -4.77
CA TRP A 4 -13.73 -12.00 -3.55
C TRP A 4 -14.35 -13.37 -3.85
N ASP A 5 -15.52 -13.38 -4.49
CA ASP A 5 -16.25 -14.62 -4.80
C ASP A 5 -15.38 -15.59 -5.63
N ALA A 6 -14.50 -15.06 -6.49
CA ALA A 6 -13.54 -15.84 -7.28
C ALA A 6 -12.30 -16.31 -6.50
N SER A 7 -11.89 -15.58 -5.45
CA SER A 7 -10.65 -15.86 -4.68
C SER A 7 -10.89 -16.58 -3.36
N GLU A 8 -12.09 -16.50 -2.81
CA GLU A 8 -12.49 -17.05 -1.51
C GLU A 8 -12.12 -18.54 -1.35
N PRO A 9 -12.37 -19.44 -2.33
CA PRO A 9 -12.02 -20.85 -2.15
C PRO A 9 -10.52 -21.07 -1.96
N ALA A 10 -9.69 -20.39 -2.77
CA ALA A 10 -8.24 -20.53 -2.72
C ALA A 10 -7.64 -19.92 -1.45
N ILE A 11 -8.16 -18.76 -1.03
CA ILE A 11 -7.75 -18.09 0.22
C ILE A 11 -8.11 -18.96 1.42
N THR A 12 -9.34 -19.49 1.46
CA THR A 12 -9.83 -20.32 2.57
C THR A 12 -9.01 -21.61 2.70
N GLN A 13 -8.73 -22.29 1.59
CA GLN A 13 -7.88 -23.49 1.61
C GLN A 13 -6.48 -23.16 2.13
N LYS A 14 -5.88 -22.06 1.66
CA LYS A 14 -4.52 -21.67 2.06
C LYS A 14 -4.43 -21.35 3.56
N LEU A 15 -5.45 -20.71 4.11
CA LEU A 15 -5.54 -20.43 5.55
C LEU A 15 -5.75 -21.73 6.35
N ALA A 16 -6.59 -22.65 5.88
CA ALA A 16 -6.82 -23.93 6.52
C ALA A 16 -5.55 -24.79 6.59
N ASP A 17 -4.72 -24.80 5.53
CA ASP A 17 -3.41 -25.46 5.51
C ASP A 17 -2.45 -24.89 6.58
N GLN A 18 -2.70 -23.67 7.05
CA GLN A 18 -1.96 -22.99 8.11
C GLN A 18 -2.65 -23.08 9.48
N GLY A 19 -3.72 -23.88 9.61
CA GLY A 19 -4.50 -24.01 10.84
C GLY A 19 -5.38 -22.80 11.17
N LEU A 20 -5.68 -21.96 10.19
CA LEU A 20 -6.48 -20.74 10.34
C LEU A 20 -7.87 -20.90 9.72
N THR A 21 -8.90 -20.45 10.44
CA THR A 21 -10.28 -20.39 9.94
C THR A 21 -10.61 -18.97 9.51
N LEU A 22 -10.98 -18.77 8.25
CA LEU A 22 -11.49 -17.50 7.78
C LEU A 22 -12.89 -17.25 8.34
N LEU A 23 -13.06 -16.16 9.09
CA LEU A 23 -14.36 -15.77 9.66
C LEU A 23 -15.07 -14.71 8.82
N PHE A 24 -14.33 -13.68 8.39
CA PHE A 24 -14.84 -12.60 7.55
C PHE A 24 -13.69 -11.84 6.88
N VAL A 25 -14.02 -11.05 5.86
CA VAL A 25 -13.09 -10.11 5.20
C VAL A 25 -13.72 -8.73 5.13
N VAL A 26 -12.89 -7.70 5.26
CA VAL A 26 -13.31 -6.30 5.10
C VAL A 26 -12.38 -5.62 4.10
N PRO A 27 -12.89 -5.19 2.94
CA PRO A 27 -12.08 -4.45 2.00
C PRO A 27 -11.81 -3.05 2.54
N TRP A 28 -10.54 -2.65 2.54
CA TRP A 28 -10.20 -1.24 2.66
C TRP A 28 -10.76 -0.45 1.47
N PRO A 29 -10.98 0.87 1.60
CA PRO A 29 -11.31 1.72 0.47
C PRO A 29 -10.26 1.63 -0.63
N GLY A 30 -10.64 2.08 -1.84
CA GLY A 30 -9.73 2.13 -2.99
C GLY A 30 -8.41 2.81 -2.64
N GLN A 31 -7.32 2.25 -3.17
CA GLN A 31 -5.98 2.79 -2.94
C GLN A 31 -5.77 4.01 -3.86
N GLY A 32 -5.25 5.09 -3.29
CA GLY A 32 -4.77 6.27 -4.01
C GLY A 32 -3.27 6.45 -3.82
N ILE A 33 -2.74 7.50 -4.45
CA ILE A 33 -1.33 7.89 -4.32
C ILE A 33 -1.24 9.20 -3.54
N TYR A 34 -0.34 9.25 -2.58
CA TYR A 34 0.07 10.47 -1.88
C TYR A 34 1.53 10.76 -2.22
N THR A 35 1.83 12.00 -2.58
CA THR A 35 3.18 12.46 -2.93
C THR A 35 3.41 13.85 -2.38
N LYS A 36 4.68 14.17 -2.09
CA LYS A 36 5.10 15.56 -1.82
C LYS A 36 5.08 16.42 -3.08
N ASP A 37 5.45 15.84 -4.21
CA ASP A 37 5.55 16.52 -5.50
C ASP A 37 4.32 16.23 -6.37
N ALA A 38 4.02 17.13 -7.30
CA ALA A 38 2.95 16.92 -8.27
C ALA A 38 3.26 15.72 -9.19
N VAL A 39 2.25 14.89 -9.44
CA VAL A 39 2.35 13.72 -10.33
C VAL A 39 1.65 14.03 -11.64
N SER A 40 2.37 13.97 -12.75
CA SER A 40 1.80 14.08 -14.10
C SER A 40 1.58 12.72 -14.74
N ASP A 41 2.54 11.82 -14.54
CA ASP A 41 2.60 10.51 -15.18
C ASP A 41 3.53 9.57 -14.38
N ALA A 42 3.70 8.34 -14.86
CA ALA A 42 4.49 7.33 -14.16
C ALA A 42 5.97 7.72 -13.95
N SER A 43 6.54 8.57 -14.81
CA SER A 43 7.95 8.99 -14.67
C SER A 43 8.19 9.88 -13.46
N SER A 44 7.13 10.50 -12.89
CA SER A 44 7.22 11.31 -11.68
C SER A 44 7.74 10.52 -10.47
N PHE A 45 7.63 9.19 -10.48
CA PHE A 45 8.08 8.32 -9.39
C PHE A 45 9.51 7.81 -9.56
N GLN A 46 10.16 8.04 -10.71
CA GLN A 46 11.49 7.50 -11.01
C GLN A 46 12.50 7.97 -9.95
N GLY A 47 13.15 7.02 -9.28
CA GLY A 47 14.15 7.30 -8.23
C GLY A 47 13.58 7.80 -6.90
N GLN A 48 12.27 8.01 -6.79
CA GLN A 48 11.64 8.38 -5.51
C GLN A 48 11.66 7.21 -4.52
N ASN A 49 11.78 7.52 -3.23
CA ASN A 49 11.56 6.52 -2.19
C ASN A 49 10.05 6.39 -1.96
N MET A 50 9.46 5.28 -2.42
CA MET A 50 8.03 5.01 -2.32
C MET A 50 7.75 4.00 -1.21
N ARG A 51 6.88 4.37 -0.27
CA ARG A 51 6.43 3.49 0.81
C ARG A 51 5.72 2.27 0.25
N ALA A 52 6.14 1.10 0.70
CA ALA A 52 5.47 -0.17 0.49
C ALA A 52 5.14 -0.85 1.83
N TYR A 53 4.07 -1.64 1.85
CA TYR A 53 3.62 -2.38 3.05
C TYR A 53 3.43 -3.87 2.78
N ASN A 54 3.66 -4.31 1.55
CA ASN A 54 3.66 -5.71 1.15
C ASN A 54 4.31 -5.86 -0.24
N ALA A 55 4.53 -7.11 -0.66
CA ALA A 55 5.14 -7.43 -1.95
C ALA A 55 4.41 -6.81 -3.17
N ALA A 56 3.08 -6.63 -3.09
CA ALA A 56 2.32 -6.04 -4.19
C ALA A 56 2.64 -4.54 -4.37
N THR A 57 2.75 -3.80 -3.28
CA THR A 57 3.11 -2.38 -3.32
C THR A 57 4.59 -2.15 -3.59
N GLU A 58 5.46 -3.07 -3.16
CA GLU A 58 6.87 -3.09 -3.58
C GLU A 58 6.99 -3.26 -5.09
N ARG A 59 6.22 -4.21 -5.65
CA ARG A 59 6.22 -4.44 -7.10
C ARG A 59 5.70 -3.24 -7.87
N LEU A 60 4.66 -2.58 -7.37
CA LEU A 60 4.15 -1.34 -7.96
C LEU A 60 5.23 -0.25 -8.00
N ALA A 61 5.93 -0.01 -6.88
CA ALA A 61 7.01 0.98 -6.82
C ALA A 61 8.12 0.67 -7.84
N GLN A 62 8.55 -0.59 -7.94
CA GLN A 62 9.56 -1.01 -8.93
C GLN A 62 9.09 -0.77 -10.37
N LEU A 63 7.83 -1.05 -10.68
CA LEU A 63 7.25 -0.81 -12.01
C LEU A 63 7.15 0.68 -12.36
N LEU A 64 7.02 1.54 -11.34
CA LEU A 64 7.06 2.99 -11.48
C LEU A 64 8.49 3.57 -11.47
N GLY A 65 9.52 2.71 -11.38
CA GLY A 65 10.92 3.15 -11.30
C GLY A 65 11.31 3.78 -9.95
N ALA A 66 10.45 3.67 -8.95
CA ALA A 66 10.72 4.10 -7.59
C ALA A 66 11.54 3.06 -6.81
N THR A 67 12.18 3.51 -5.74
CA THR A 67 12.82 2.67 -4.73
C THR A 67 11.78 2.28 -3.67
N PRO A 68 11.38 1.01 -3.54
CA PRO A 68 10.45 0.60 -2.51
C PRO A 68 11.09 0.69 -1.12
N THR A 69 10.40 1.31 -0.18
CA THR A 69 10.81 1.42 1.22
C THR A 69 9.72 0.87 2.11
N GLN A 70 10.01 -0.22 2.83
CA GLN A 70 9.03 -0.81 3.73
C GLN A 70 8.78 0.07 4.95
N VAL A 71 7.52 0.48 5.15
CA VAL A 71 7.08 1.33 6.27
C VAL A 71 5.68 0.91 6.70
N GLU A 72 5.55 0.53 7.97
CA GLU A 72 4.27 0.17 8.59
C GLU A 72 3.40 1.41 8.86
N ALA A 73 2.09 1.20 8.99
CA ALA A 73 1.13 2.29 9.07
C ALA A 73 1.42 3.31 10.19
N GLY A 74 1.91 2.84 11.35
CA GLY A 74 2.25 3.70 12.49
C GLY A 74 3.46 4.62 12.25
N ASP A 75 4.34 4.25 11.31
CA ASP A 75 5.59 4.97 11.04
C ASP A 75 5.47 5.95 9.86
N ILE A 76 4.31 6.00 9.18
CA ILE A 76 4.10 6.85 8.00
C ILE A 76 4.43 8.32 8.29
N PRO A 77 3.91 8.96 9.37
CA PRO A 77 4.18 10.38 9.60
C PRO A 77 5.68 10.67 9.76
N THR A 78 6.40 9.84 10.52
CA THR A 78 7.85 9.98 10.71
C THR A 78 8.62 9.73 9.42
N ALA A 79 8.20 8.75 8.61
CA ALA A 79 8.88 8.45 7.35
C ALA A 79 8.77 9.60 6.34
N PHE A 80 7.62 10.27 6.28
CA PHE A 80 7.44 11.48 5.46
C PHE A 80 8.20 12.67 6.04
N SER A 81 8.12 12.93 7.35
CA SER A 81 8.78 14.10 7.96
C SER A 81 10.30 14.05 7.92
N THR A 82 10.89 12.85 7.98
CA THR A 82 12.34 12.63 7.87
C THR A 82 12.85 12.51 6.43
N GLY A 83 11.95 12.49 5.43
CA GLY A 83 12.30 12.29 4.03
C GLY A 83 12.71 10.86 3.66
N ARG A 84 12.49 9.88 4.55
CA ARG A 84 12.71 8.46 4.26
C ARG A 84 11.83 7.97 3.10
N VAL A 85 10.64 8.55 2.94
CA VAL A 85 9.76 8.36 1.78
C VAL A 85 9.22 9.70 1.27
N SER A 86 8.91 9.76 -0.02
CA SER A 86 8.31 10.93 -0.69
C SER A 86 6.98 10.61 -1.37
N ALA A 87 6.67 9.31 -1.52
CA ALA A 87 5.46 8.81 -2.15
C ALA A 87 4.91 7.60 -1.38
N MET A 88 3.60 7.37 -1.44
CA MET A 88 2.98 6.13 -0.98
C MET A 88 1.71 5.80 -1.77
N ALA A 89 1.43 4.50 -1.91
CA ALA A 89 0.09 4.02 -2.25
C ALA A 89 -0.63 3.60 -0.95
N THR A 90 -1.80 4.17 -0.68
CA THR A 90 -2.62 3.79 0.48
C THR A 90 -4.09 4.22 0.32
N SER A 91 -4.97 3.79 1.23
CA SER A 91 -6.38 4.24 1.24
C SER A 91 -6.54 5.65 1.84
N PRO A 92 -7.59 6.40 1.46
CA PRO A 92 -7.90 7.68 2.11
C PRO A 92 -8.07 7.61 3.63
N SER A 93 -8.61 6.51 4.15
CA SER A 93 -8.71 6.29 5.59
C SER A 93 -7.34 6.30 6.28
N THR A 94 -6.35 5.63 5.67
CA THR A 94 -4.99 5.65 6.19
C THR A 94 -4.37 7.04 6.03
N GLY A 95 -4.58 7.69 4.88
CA GLY A 95 -4.09 9.05 4.64
C GLY A 95 -4.58 10.06 5.68
N VAL A 96 -5.84 9.94 6.13
CA VAL A 96 -6.37 10.75 7.23
C VAL A 96 -5.70 10.42 8.56
N THR A 97 -5.61 9.13 8.91
CA THR A 97 -4.99 8.73 10.19
C THR A 97 -3.50 9.06 10.28
N SER A 98 -2.82 9.15 9.14
CA SER A 98 -1.40 9.50 9.07
C SER A 98 -1.15 10.97 8.79
N GLN A 99 -2.19 11.82 8.70
CA GLN A 99 -2.09 13.24 8.34
C GLN A 99 -1.24 13.46 7.08
N ALA A 100 -1.52 12.70 6.00
CA ALA A 100 -0.67 12.68 4.81
C ALA A 100 -0.61 14.01 4.01
N TRP A 101 -1.30 15.05 4.47
CA TRP A 101 -1.24 16.42 3.92
C TRP A 101 -0.24 17.32 4.65
N ASP A 102 0.24 16.91 5.84
CA ASP A 102 1.23 17.61 6.66
C ASP A 102 2.66 17.09 6.38
#